data_AF-A0AA39LET9-F1
#
_entry.id   AF-A0AA39LET9-F1
#
_cell.length_a   1.000
_cell.length_b   1.000
_cell.length_c   1.000
_cell.angle_alpha   90.00
_cell.angle_beta   90.00
_cell.angle_gamma   90.00
#
_symmetry.space_group_name_H-M   'P 1'
#
loop_
_entity.id
_entity.type
_entity.pdbx_description
1 polymer ?
#
loop_
_entity_poly.entity_id
_entity_poly.type
_entity_poly.pdbx_seq_one_letter_code
_entity_poly.pdbx_strand_id
1 'polypeptide(L)'
;MSIEDVLKSLRQSLPEGDGFECHPFRIGSYNNAVSSHFQLTYPADTMAVLVLNSPRMFDISFRRWLVSKAEGGDHNDVAERVPNPIQEFIHSRLDAAKEALSYVSPFTSAVDVIHDYEMTPNRRPKILMCTCGHIAGAAYHYKPEQDLTEPPPQKMIGLSLHPRYGGNFAFRAVIILPDLPLPPDFKEPAPLKVLDTDTAVLKALDLFNNHWRDGRFRDAGEPEERYSKQQKDYFARPPAERWEALRQIPDGFEMPREASQASSVVSSTSEMENGTHFDEHHPRFYVFSLVHCRLASIVSSLFGCLCVIGIFVFFVCHFQWYIYDTAVDIVVLTGISIFLILGILVHYLALRGVHKEKTILLNPFLGFHVFLALIEAIVALTAIGELVSDQTAREELGDVVAKNILFVVPLIIFVQVIMLCCVLKYKSYLRRKLLFIKRNHTNVGYTLVNSEPHMEETINNDVKSRIIALVKSRENLWKVKTRGYKIDNKKVEDYQEIADEINKLHGLSITGGQARGVFKNLRDTYSRRIRNAKKDMKTTGSGDETTKTGKAKAQKEEAFPPHPPLYDVRLWRI
;
A
#
# COMPACT_ATOMS: atom_id res chain seq x y z
N MET A 1 3.08 -16.46 18.15
CA MET A 1 3.76 -15.40 17.37
C MET A 1 4.81 -14.80 18.28
N SER A 2 6.09 -14.82 17.92
CA SER A 2 7.12 -14.22 18.77
C SER A 2 7.18 -12.71 18.55
N ILE A 3 7.60 -11.96 19.57
CA ILE A 3 7.86 -10.51 19.46
C ILE A 3 8.86 -10.23 18.35
N GLU A 4 9.88 -11.08 18.22
CA GLU A 4 10.92 -10.92 17.22
C GLU A 4 10.38 -11.07 15.80
N ASP A 5 9.41 -11.96 15.57
CA ASP A 5 8.78 -12.10 14.25
C ASP A 5 8.01 -10.81 13.86
N VAL A 6 7.32 -10.21 14.82
CA VAL A 6 6.59 -8.95 14.62
C VAL A 6 7.56 -7.81 14.33
N LEU A 7 8.59 -7.65 15.17
CA LEU A 7 9.59 -6.60 15.00
C LEU A 7 10.37 -6.78 13.69
N LYS A 8 10.72 -8.01 13.33
CA LYS A 8 11.37 -8.33 12.05
C LYS A 8 10.47 -7.94 10.87
N SER A 9 9.19 -8.28 10.91
CA SER A 9 8.23 -7.91 9.85
C SER A 9 8.05 -6.40 9.72
N LEU A 10 7.97 -5.70 10.85
CA LEU A 10 7.89 -4.24 10.86
C LEU A 10 9.17 -3.59 10.35
N ARG A 11 10.35 -4.02 10.81
CA ARG A 11 11.66 -3.51 10.35
C ARG A 11 11.90 -3.79 8.86
N GLN A 12 11.34 -4.85 8.31
CA GLN A 12 11.38 -5.12 6.87
C GLN A 12 10.45 -4.19 6.07
N SER A 13 9.30 -3.82 6.63
CA SER A 13 8.30 -2.97 5.95
C SER A 13 8.59 -1.48 6.12
N LEU A 14 9.20 -1.12 7.25
CA LEU A 14 9.60 0.21 7.69
C LEU A 14 11.10 0.18 8.05
N PRO A 15 12.00 0.00 7.07
CA PRO A 15 13.41 -0.12 7.36
C PRO A 15 14.02 1.22 7.76
N GLU A 16 15.04 1.16 8.60
CA GLU A 16 15.84 2.32 9.03
C GLU A 16 16.52 3.02 7.83
N GLY A 17 16.90 2.24 6.80
CA GLY A 17 17.41 2.77 5.53
C GLY A 17 16.42 3.68 4.78
N ASP A 18 15.12 3.48 4.98
CA ASP A 18 14.06 4.35 4.47
C ASP A 18 13.65 5.45 5.46
N GLY A 19 14.33 5.51 6.61
CA GLY A 19 14.14 6.51 7.64
C GLY A 19 13.02 6.23 8.63
N PHE A 20 12.79 4.97 8.99
CA PHE A 20 11.83 4.59 10.02
C PHE A 20 12.49 3.79 11.15
N GLU A 21 12.02 4.00 12.37
CA GLU A 21 12.38 3.16 13.51
C GLU A 21 11.13 2.64 14.22
N CYS A 22 11.24 1.45 14.81
CA CYS A 22 10.17 0.74 15.49
C CYS A 22 10.61 0.35 16.91
N HIS A 23 9.91 0.84 17.92
CA HIS A 23 10.26 0.67 19.34
C HIS A 23 9.09 0.02 20.10
N PRO A 24 9.24 -1.24 20.59
CA PRO A 24 8.18 -1.93 21.31
C PRO A 24 8.01 -1.40 22.74
N PHE A 25 6.77 -1.41 23.24
CA PHE A 25 6.45 -1.08 24.63
C PHE A 25 5.13 -1.74 25.07
N ARG A 26 4.86 -1.81 26.38
CA ARG A 26 3.58 -2.28 26.91
C ARG A 26 2.56 -1.16 27.02
N ILE A 27 1.30 -1.43 26.68
CA ILE A 27 0.21 -0.49 26.93
C ILE A 27 0.10 -0.12 28.41
N GLY A 28 0.35 -1.05 29.33
CA GLY A 28 0.37 -0.79 30.78
C GLY A 28 1.41 0.26 31.18
N SER A 29 2.61 0.22 30.61
CA SER A 29 3.66 1.22 30.84
C SER A 29 3.22 2.61 30.39
N TYR A 30 2.49 2.70 29.28
CA TYR A 30 1.91 3.97 28.82
C TYR A 30 0.78 4.44 29.74
N ASN A 31 -0.17 3.57 30.06
CA ASN A 31 -1.33 3.90 30.89
C ASN A 31 -0.95 4.36 32.30
N ASN A 32 0.16 3.85 32.84
CA ASN A 32 0.72 4.27 34.13
C ASN A 32 1.40 5.65 34.06
N ALA A 33 1.84 6.09 32.88
CA ALA A 33 2.55 7.36 32.69
C ALA A 33 1.61 8.53 32.33
N VAL A 34 0.33 8.26 32.03
CA VAL A 34 -0.66 9.27 31.61
C VAL A 34 -1.83 9.37 32.58
N SER A 35 -2.57 10.48 32.51
CA SER A 35 -3.81 10.62 33.27
C SER A 35 -4.91 9.71 32.69
N SER A 36 -5.92 9.41 33.52
CA SER A 36 -7.05 8.52 33.17
C SER A 36 -7.73 8.86 31.84
N HIS A 37 -7.75 10.13 31.45
CA HIS A 37 -8.35 10.61 30.20
C HIS A 37 -7.60 10.16 28.94
N PHE A 38 -6.34 9.79 29.06
CA PHE A 38 -5.48 9.35 27.95
C PHE A 38 -5.18 7.86 27.97
N GLN A 39 -5.70 7.12 28.96
CA GLN A 39 -5.50 5.68 29.06
C GLN A 39 -6.17 4.97 27.88
N LEU A 40 -5.45 4.01 27.31
CA LEU A 40 -5.93 3.15 26.23
C LEU A 40 -6.61 1.92 26.83
N THR A 41 -7.75 1.54 26.25
CA THR A 41 -8.60 0.45 26.73
C THR A 41 -8.14 -0.91 26.19
N TYR A 42 -6.89 -1.27 26.47
CA TYR A 42 -6.32 -2.59 26.18
C TYR A 42 -5.75 -3.22 27.46
N PRO A 43 -5.58 -4.55 27.51
CA PRO A 43 -4.83 -5.21 28.57
C PRO A 43 -3.45 -4.59 28.79
N ALA A 44 -2.98 -4.60 30.05
CA ALA A 44 -1.74 -3.92 30.42
C ALA A 44 -0.49 -4.54 29.77
N ASP A 45 -0.53 -5.83 29.49
CA ASP A 45 0.53 -6.59 28.83
C ASP A 45 0.49 -6.52 27.31
N THR A 46 -0.54 -5.91 26.70
CA THR A 46 -0.66 -5.77 25.24
C THR A 46 0.58 -5.10 24.64
N MET A 47 1.11 -5.72 23.57
CA MET A 47 2.21 -5.18 22.78
C MET A 47 1.75 -3.97 21.95
N ALA A 48 2.52 -2.90 22.05
CA ALA A 48 2.46 -1.76 21.15
C ALA A 48 3.85 -1.50 20.56
N VAL A 49 3.88 -0.91 19.37
CA VAL A 49 5.12 -0.51 18.69
C VAL A 49 5.00 0.94 18.26
N LEU A 50 5.84 1.79 18.83
CA LEU A 50 6.00 3.16 18.40
C LEU A 50 6.76 3.19 17.08
N VAL A 51 6.22 3.94 16.11
CA VAL A 51 6.87 4.23 14.83
C VAL A 51 7.25 5.71 14.80
N LEU A 52 8.53 5.97 14.55
CA LEU A 52 9.05 7.32 14.29
C LEU A 52 9.78 7.35 12.96
N ASN A 53 10.00 8.56 12.43
CA ASN A 53 10.83 8.76 11.24
C ASN A 53 12.07 9.58 11.54
N SER A 54 13.18 9.24 10.87
CA SER A 54 14.43 9.98 10.86
C SER A 54 14.48 11.00 9.70
N PRO A 55 15.56 11.79 9.54
CA PRO A 55 15.73 12.69 8.39
C PRO A 55 15.61 11.99 7.03
N ARG A 56 16.18 10.78 6.91
CA ARG A 56 16.16 9.95 5.68
C ARG A 56 14.76 9.72 5.11
N MET A 57 13.72 9.75 5.93
CA MET A 57 12.35 9.55 5.47
C MET A 57 11.98 10.55 4.37
N PHE A 58 12.32 11.82 4.56
CA PHE A 58 11.96 12.84 3.59
C PHE A 58 12.81 12.72 2.32
N ASP A 59 14.13 12.67 2.49
CA ASP A 59 15.06 12.76 1.36
C ASP A 59 15.21 11.45 0.56
N ILE A 60 14.87 10.31 1.15
CA ILE A 60 14.96 9.00 0.49
C ILE A 60 13.56 8.49 0.14
N SER A 61 12.80 8.07 1.15
CA SER A 61 11.60 7.26 0.91
C SER A 61 10.40 8.09 0.42
N PHE A 62 10.19 9.28 0.97
CA PHE A 62 9.14 10.20 0.53
C PHE A 62 9.41 10.75 -0.87
N ARG A 63 10.65 11.15 -1.19
CA ARG A 63 11.03 11.56 -2.55
C ARG A 63 10.80 10.45 -3.57
N ARG A 64 11.25 9.22 -3.30
CA ARG A 64 11.00 8.06 -4.16
C ARG A 64 9.50 7.85 -4.39
N TRP A 65 8.70 7.97 -3.32
CA TRP A 65 7.26 7.86 -3.40
C TRP A 65 6.64 8.97 -4.26
N LEU A 66 7.06 10.23 -4.12
CA LEU A 66 6.59 11.34 -4.95
C LEU A 66 6.90 11.09 -6.44
N VAL A 67 8.11 10.65 -6.77
CA VAL A 67 8.49 10.29 -8.14
C VAL A 67 7.61 9.17 -8.68
N SER A 68 7.32 8.15 -7.87
CA SER A 68 6.42 7.06 -8.26
C SER A 68 4.99 7.52 -8.56
N LYS A 69 4.51 8.58 -7.89
CA LYS A 69 3.19 9.18 -8.14
C LYS A 69 3.15 10.05 -9.39
N ALA A 70 4.31 10.49 -9.86
CA ALA A 70 4.42 11.34 -11.04
C ALA A 70 4.25 10.57 -12.37
N GLU A 71 4.54 9.25 -12.44
CA GLU A 71 4.37 8.40 -13.65
C GLU A 71 4.81 9.06 -14.99
N GLY A 72 5.86 9.90 -14.97
CA GLY A 72 6.31 10.66 -16.14
C GLY A 72 5.36 11.80 -16.57
N GLY A 73 4.67 12.43 -15.61
CA GLY A 73 3.89 13.67 -15.71
C GLY A 73 4.44 14.78 -14.80
N ASP A 74 3.90 15.99 -14.94
CA ASP A 74 4.34 17.19 -14.19
C ASP A 74 4.02 17.05 -12.69
N HIS A 75 4.92 17.50 -11.81
CA HIS A 75 4.72 17.56 -10.35
C HIS A 75 3.42 18.30 -9.95
N ASN A 76 2.96 19.24 -10.79
CA ASN A 76 1.69 19.94 -10.57
C ASN A 76 0.47 18.98 -10.62
N ASP A 77 0.51 17.93 -11.43
CA ASP A 77 -0.58 16.94 -11.51
C ASP A 77 -0.61 16.01 -10.28
N VAL A 78 0.53 15.82 -9.61
CA VAL A 78 0.60 15.09 -8.35
C VAL A 78 0.04 15.95 -7.21
N ALA A 79 0.35 17.25 -7.20
CA ALA A 79 -0.11 18.18 -6.18
C ALA A 79 -1.64 18.30 -6.10
N GLU A 80 -2.33 18.27 -7.24
CA GLU A 80 -3.80 18.28 -7.29
C GLU A 80 -4.41 16.97 -6.77
N ARG A 81 -3.78 15.83 -7.04
CA ARG A 81 -4.27 14.50 -6.62
C ARG A 81 -3.93 14.16 -5.17
N VAL A 82 -2.86 14.75 -4.64
CA VAL A 82 -2.26 14.45 -3.35
C VAL A 82 -2.07 15.76 -2.56
N PRO A 83 -3.14 16.35 -2.01
CA PRO A 83 -3.03 17.62 -1.29
C PRO A 83 -2.19 17.51 -0.01
N ASN A 84 -2.16 16.34 0.64
CA ASN A 84 -1.43 16.09 1.88
C ASN A 84 -0.36 14.99 1.71
N PRO A 85 0.74 15.25 0.99
CA PRO A 85 1.62 14.19 0.51
C PRO A 85 2.36 13.44 1.61
N ILE A 86 2.75 14.10 2.70
CA ILE A 86 3.36 13.39 3.85
C ILE A 86 2.36 12.44 4.50
N GLN A 87 1.11 12.86 4.69
CA GLN A 87 0.11 12.02 5.35
C GLN A 87 -0.20 10.79 4.49
N GLU A 88 -0.45 10.99 3.20
CA GLU A 88 -0.71 9.90 2.26
C GLU A 88 0.49 8.96 2.11
N PHE A 89 1.71 9.51 2.11
CA PHE A 89 2.93 8.69 2.12
C PHE A 89 2.99 7.82 3.37
N ILE A 90 2.86 8.41 4.57
CA ILE A 90 2.92 7.69 5.85
C ILE A 90 1.80 6.64 5.93
N HIS A 91 0.59 6.94 5.47
CA HIS A 91 -0.49 5.97 5.33
C HIS A 91 -0.10 4.79 4.47
N SER A 92 0.40 5.05 3.26
CA SER A 92 0.81 3.97 2.34
C SER A 92 1.89 3.06 2.94
N ARG A 93 2.80 3.62 3.76
CA ARG A 93 3.85 2.85 4.46
C ARG A 93 3.28 2.03 5.62
N LEU A 94 2.38 2.59 6.41
CA LEU A 94 1.76 1.89 7.54
C LEU A 94 0.75 0.84 7.10
N ASP A 95 0.02 1.07 6.01
CA ASP A 95 -0.85 0.07 5.38
C ASP A 95 -0.04 -1.15 4.90
N ALA A 96 1.12 -0.91 4.27
CA ALA A 96 2.01 -1.98 3.86
C ALA A 96 2.58 -2.75 5.07
N ALA A 97 2.91 -2.05 6.17
CA ALA A 97 3.36 -2.68 7.40
C ALA A 97 2.25 -3.52 8.07
N LYS A 98 1.01 -3.01 8.10
CA LYS A 98 -0.17 -3.73 8.58
C LYS A 98 -0.45 -4.97 7.72
N GLU A 99 -0.34 -4.85 6.41
CA GLU A 99 -0.46 -5.99 5.51
C GLU A 99 0.64 -7.03 5.78
N ALA A 100 1.90 -6.59 5.98
CA ALA A 100 3.01 -7.47 6.31
C ALA A 100 2.76 -8.29 7.59
N LEU A 101 2.24 -7.63 8.63
CA LEU A 101 1.88 -8.29 9.90
C LEU A 101 0.79 -9.36 9.73
N SER A 102 -0.17 -9.15 8.82
CA SER A 102 -1.21 -10.15 8.53
C SER A 102 -0.65 -11.49 8.02
N TYR A 103 0.58 -11.51 7.51
CA TYR A 103 1.25 -12.72 7.04
C TYR A 103 2.06 -13.44 8.14
N VAL A 104 2.34 -12.78 9.27
CA VAL A 104 3.06 -13.34 10.41
C VAL A 104 2.13 -14.14 11.32
N SER A 105 0.84 -13.78 11.36
CA SER A 105 -0.20 -14.59 12.01
C SER A 105 -1.54 -14.49 11.28
N PRO A 106 -2.12 -15.61 10.82
CA PRO A 106 -3.47 -15.62 10.25
C PRO A 106 -4.58 -15.35 11.30
N PHE A 107 -4.21 -15.22 12.59
CA PHE A 107 -5.14 -14.96 13.69
C PHE A 107 -5.14 -13.50 14.18
N THR A 108 -4.19 -12.65 13.75
CA THR A 108 -4.21 -11.20 14.04
C THR A 108 -5.32 -10.54 13.24
N SER A 109 -6.53 -10.57 13.79
CA SER A 109 -7.74 -10.09 13.11
C SER A 109 -7.91 -8.57 13.28
N ALA A 110 -7.22 -7.96 14.27
CA ALA A 110 -7.24 -6.52 14.49
C ALA A 110 -5.82 -6.02 14.82
N VAL A 111 -5.15 -5.39 13.85
CA VAL A 111 -4.01 -4.51 14.13
C VAL A 111 -4.55 -3.10 14.12
N ASP A 112 -4.44 -2.42 15.25
CA ASP A 112 -4.87 -1.04 15.39
C ASP A 112 -3.68 -0.11 15.17
N VAL A 113 -3.92 1.00 14.48
CA VAL A 113 -2.91 2.02 14.21
C VAL A 113 -3.50 3.35 14.64
N ILE A 114 -2.80 4.03 15.56
CA ILE A 114 -3.17 5.39 15.99
C ILE A 114 -2.08 6.34 15.50
N HIS A 115 -2.43 7.26 14.59
CA HIS A 115 -1.50 8.27 14.08
C HIS A 115 -1.30 9.43 15.04
N ASP A 116 -0.18 10.16 14.88
CA ASP A 116 0.21 11.32 15.69
C ASP A 116 -0.80 12.47 15.64
N TYR A 117 -1.48 12.63 14.51
CA TYR A 117 -2.47 13.69 14.31
C TYR A 117 -3.91 13.27 14.68
N GLU A 118 -4.14 12.02 15.11
CA GLU A 118 -5.50 11.56 15.42
C GLU A 118 -6.03 12.16 16.72
N MET A 119 -7.24 12.69 16.62
CA MET A 119 -7.96 13.34 17.71
C MET A 119 -9.29 12.62 17.96
N THR A 120 -9.74 12.64 19.20
CA THR A 120 -11.13 12.36 19.57
C THR A 120 -12.07 13.48 19.08
N PRO A 121 -13.39 13.28 19.05
CA PRO A 121 -14.35 14.33 18.69
C PRO A 121 -14.19 15.63 19.50
N ASN A 122 -13.72 15.54 20.75
CA ASN A 122 -13.47 16.69 21.63
C ASN A 122 -12.10 17.35 21.39
N ARG A 123 -11.45 17.08 20.25
CA ARG A 123 -10.11 17.58 19.88
C ARG A 123 -8.99 17.21 20.87
N ARG A 124 -9.20 16.20 21.71
CA ARG A 124 -8.16 15.60 22.54
C ARG A 124 -7.37 14.59 21.71
N PRO A 125 -6.02 14.58 21.73
CA PRO A 125 -5.22 13.55 21.06
C PRO A 125 -5.64 12.16 21.51
N LYS A 126 -5.73 11.19 20.59
CA LYS A 126 -6.03 9.80 20.95
C LYS A 126 -4.90 9.15 21.74
N ILE A 127 -3.66 9.58 21.52
CA ILE A 127 -2.47 9.06 22.19
C ILE A 127 -1.42 10.16 22.36
N LEU A 128 -0.65 10.12 23.46
CA LEU A 128 0.42 11.08 23.73
C LEU A 128 1.76 10.56 23.21
N MET A 129 2.14 10.97 22.00
CA MET A 129 3.33 10.46 21.31
C MET A 129 4.64 10.68 22.07
N CYS A 130 4.86 11.85 22.68
CA CYS A 130 6.07 12.10 23.47
C CYS A 130 6.17 11.18 24.69
N THR A 131 5.04 10.78 25.26
CA THR A 131 5.03 9.79 26.35
C THR A 131 5.41 8.42 25.81
N CYS A 132 4.83 7.99 24.68
CA CYS A 132 5.19 6.75 24.00
C CYS A 132 6.70 6.70 23.67
N GLY A 133 7.26 7.79 23.14
CA GLY A 133 8.69 7.91 22.86
C GLY A 133 9.58 7.74 24.09
N HIS A 134 9.18 8.32 25.21
CA HIS A 134 9.92 8.21 26.47
C HIS A 134 9.86 6.78 27.01
N ILE A 135 8.66 6.19 27.11
CA ILE A 135 8.51 4.85 27.71
C ILE A 135 9.07 3.74 26.84
N ALA A 136 9.07 3.89 25.52
CA ALA A 136 9.63 2.91 24.59
C ALA A 136 11.16 3.02 24.48
N GLY A 137 11.78 3.97 25.22
CA GLY A 137 13.21 4.25 25.19
C GLY A 137 13.71 4.91 23.92
N ALA A 138 12.81 5.33 23.02
CA ALA A 138 13.17 5.89 21.72
C ALA A 138 13.77 7.30 21.84
N ALA A 139 13.17 8.16 22.67
CA ALA A 139 13.62 9.53 22.85
C ALA A 139 13.28 10.04 24.25
N TYR A 140 14.23 10.70 24.90
CA TYR A 140 13.97 11.30 26.21
C TYR A 140 13.05 12.51 26.05
N HIS A 141 11.97 12.52 26.81
CA HIS A 141 11.00 13.62 26.84
C HIS A 141 11.26 14.54 28.03
N TYR A 142 11.88 15.68 27.75
CA TYR A 142 12.14 16.74 28.72
C TYR A 142 10.86 17.47 29.06
N LYS A 143 10.49 17.49 30.35
CA LYS A 143 9.33 18.21 30.87
C LYS A 143 9.80 19.28 31.84
N PRO A 144 9.35 20.54 31.71
CA PRO A 144 9.80 21.61 32.58
C PRO A 144 9.64 21.30 34.08
N GLU A 145 8.57 20.61 34.46
CA GLU A 145 8.27 20.29 35.86
C GLU A 145 9.11 19.15 36.44
N GLN A 146 9.83 18.40 35.60
CA GLN A 146 10.60 17.22 36.00
C GLN A 146 12.11 17.40 35.77
N ASP A 147 12.49 18.18 34.76
CA ASP A 147 13.87 18.30 34.28
C ASP A 147 14.53 19.64 34.58
N LEU A 148 13.82 20.57 35.22
CA LEU A 148 14.37 21.83 35.70
C LEU A 148 14.19 21.94 37.21
N THR A 149 15.21 22.43 37.89
CA THR A 149 15.17 22.68 39.34
C THR A 149 14.23 23.83 39.66
N GLU A 150 14.21 24.86 38.80
CA GLU A 150 13.34 26.02 38.92
C GLU A 150 12.31 26.04 37.78
N PRO A 151 11.05 26.44 38.06
CA PRO A 151 10.03 26.52 37.02
C PRO A 151 10.42 27.58 35.98
N PRO A 152 10.14 27.34 34.68
CA PRO A 152 10.43 28.31 33.65
C PRO A 152 9.61 29.60 33.84
N PRO A 153 10.10 30.74 33.33
CA PRO A 153 9.42 32.04 33.48
C PRO A 153 8.03 32.10 32.82
N GLN A 154 7.74 31.18 31.91
CA GLN A 154 6.46 31.04 31.24
C GLN A 154 6.10 29.56 31.08
N LYS A 155 4.81 29.27 30.92
CA LYS A 155 4.35 27.91 30.66
C LYS A 155 4.91 27.39 29.34
N MET A 156 5.73 26.35 29.41
CA MET A 156 6.35 25.69 28.26
C MET A 156 5.80 24.27 28.12
N ILE A 157 5.61 23.80 26.88
CA ILE A 157 5.39 22.39 26.62
C ILE A 157 6.73 21.67 26.52
N GLY A 158 6.73 20.38 26.87
CA GLY A 158 7.93 19.55 26.83
C GLY A 158 8.39 19.23 25.40
N LEU A 159 9.64 18.79 25.30
CA LEU A 159 10.33 18.46 24.05
C LEU A 159 10.90 17.04 24.13
N SER A 160 10.80 16.26 23.07
CA SER A 160 11.51 14.98 22.96
C SER A 160 12.78 15.16 22.13
N LEU A 161 13.91 14.64 22.61
CA LEU A 161 15.17 14.57 21.87
C LEU A 161 15.59 13.12 21.71
N HIS A 162 15.81 12.73 20.45
CA HIS A 162 16.34 11.44 20.08
C HIS A 162 17.86 11.41 20.28
N PRO A 163 18.45 10.33 20.80
CA PRO A 163 19.90 10.24 21.03
C PRO A 163 20.74 10.47 19.78
N ARG A 164 20.24 10.05 18.62
CA ARG A 164 20.94 10.15 17.33
C ARG A 164 20.58 11.41 16.52
N TYR A 165 19.35 11.87 16.64
CA TYR A 165 18.78 12.88 15.72
C TYR A 165 18.47 14.20 16.42
N GLY A 166 18.66 14.30 17.74
CA GLY A 166 18.19 15.46 18.50
C GLY A 166 16.70 15.63 18.27
N GLY A 167 16.27 16.81 17.81
CA GLY A 167 14.89 17.05 17.37
C GLY A 167 14.64 16.84 15.86
N ASN A 168 15.59 16.29 15.10
CA ASN A 168 15.46 16.02 13.65
C ASN A 168 14.74 14.69 13.39
N PHE A 169 13.58 14.49 14.02
CA PHE A 169 12.74 13.32 13.83
C PHE A 169 11.26 13.71 14.07
N ALA A 170 10.34 12.79 13.83
CA ALA A 170 8.97 12.92 14.31
C ALA A 170 8.37 11.54 14.64
N PHE A 171 7.58 11.48 15.71
CA PHE A 171 6.69 10.34 15.96
C PHE A 171 5.57 10.32 14.90
N ARG A 172 5.17 9.13 14.45
CA ARG A 172 4.19 8.96 13.36
C ARG A 172 2.98 8.14 13.72
N ALA A 173 3.18 7.03 14.42
CA ALA A 173 2.08 6.17 14.79
C ALA A 173 2.47 5.27 15.96
N VAL A 174 1.45 4.69 16.58
CA VAL A 174 1.57 3.51 17.43
C VAL A 174 0.77 2.39 16.79
N ILE A 175 1.42 1.25 16.57
CA ILE A 175 0.81 0.01 16.10
C ILE A 175 0.51 -0.85 17.33
N ILE A 176 -0.75 -1.20 17.56
CA ILE A 176 -1.20 -1.99 18.71
C ILE A 176 -1.58 -3.38 18.22
N LEU A 177 -1.14 -4.41 18.95
CA LEU A 177 -1.44 -5.81 18.69
C LEU A 177 -2.23 -6.38 19.87
N PRO A 178 -3.57 -6.21 19.90
CA PRO A 178 -4.42 -6.58 21.05
C PRO A 178 -4.26 -8.05 21.46
N ASP A 179 -4.08 -8.94 20.47
CA ASP A 179 -3.97 -10.38 20.68
C ASP A 179 -2.54 -10.86 21.02
N LEU A 180 -1.59 -9.93 21.16
CA LEU A 180 -0.18 -10.27 21.44
C LEU A 180 0.26 -9.65 22.77
N PRO A 181 0.23 -10.41 23.88
CA PRO A 181 0.81 -9.98 25.14
C PRO A 181 2.34 -10.06 25.10
N LEU A 182 3.00 -9.06 25.68
CA LEU A 182 4.44 -9.08 25.96
C LEU A 182 4.71 -9.95 27.20
N PRO A 183 5.72 -10.83 27.19
CA PRO A 183 5.99 -11.76 28.27
C PRO A 183 6.39 -10.97 29.54
N PRO A 184 6.14 -11.47 30.76
CA PRO A 184 6.33 -10.69 31.99
C PRO A 184 7.76 -10.15 32.22
N ASP A 185 8.76 -10.78 31.63
CA ASP A 185 10.18 -10.43 31.70
C ASP A 185 10.60 -9.35 30.70
N PHE A 186 9.77 -9.01 29.70
CA PHE A 186 10.04 -7.89 28.80
C PHE A 186 10.16 -6.58 29.59
N LYS A 187 11.26 -5.87 29.39
CA LYS A 187 11.51 -4.55 29.98
C LYS A 187 11.78 -3.55 28.87
N GLU A 188 11.07 -2.44 28.89
CA GLU A 188 11.35 -1.33 28.01
C GLU A 188 12.76 -0.77 28.27
N PRO A 189 13.49 -0.37 27.22
CA PRO A 189 14.76 0.31 27.40
C PRO A 189 14.53 1.70 28.02
N ALA A 190 15.43 2.11 28.91
CA ALA A 190 15.40 3.46 29.46
C ALA A 190 15.77 4.48 28.36
N PRO A 191 15.03 5.60 28.23
CA PRO A 191 15.37 6.62 27.25
C PRO A 191 16.68 7.32 27.62
N LEU A 192 17.55 7.54 26.64
CA LEU A 192 18.84 8.19 26.87
C LEU A 192 18.69 9.72 26.99
N LYS A 193 19.13 10.26 28.12
CA LYS A 193 19.16 11.71 28.38
C LYS A 193 20.40 12.33 27.71
N VAL A 194 20.17 13.12 26.66
CA VAL A 194 21.21 13.83 25.89
C VAL A 194 21.59 15.21 26.43
N LEU A 195 20.80 15.80 27.34
CA LEU A 195 21.06 17.07 28.00
C LEU A 195 21.07 16.85 29.51
N ASP A 196 22.16 17.22 30.16
CA ASP A 196 22.45 16.91 31.57
C ASP A 196 22.36 18.13 32.51
N THR A 197 22.24 19.35 31.96
CA THR A 197 22.18 20.60 32.74
C THR A 197 20.88 21.36 32.53
N ASP A 198 20.37 21.98 33.61
CA ASP A 198 19.19 22.86 33.57
C ASP A 198 19.31 23.95 32.51
N THR A 199 20.50 24.55 32.36
CA THR A 199 20.76 25.57 31.34
C THR A 199 20.56 25.03 29.92
N ALA A 200 21.04 23.83 29.63
CA ALA A 200 20.88 23.21 28.32
C ALA A 200 19.43 22.80 28.05
N VAL A 201 18.76 22.24 29.06
CA VAL A 201 17.34 21.86 28.99
C VAL A 201 16.46 23.08 28.78
N LEU A 202 16.63 24.13 29.58
CA LEU A 202 15.87 25.38 29.48
C LEU A 202 16.08 26.04 28.12
N LYS A 203 17.33 26.09 27.63
CA LYS A 203 17.63 26.62 26.29
C LYS A 203 16.93 25.83 25.18
N ALA A 204 16.93 24.50 25.26
CA ALA A 204 16.27 23.66 24.25
C ALA A 204 14.74 23.84 24.29
N LEU A 205 14.14 23.89 25.48
CA LEU A 205 12.72 24.15 25.68
C LEU A 205 12.31 25.55 25.20
N ASP A 206 13.11 26.57 25.49
CA ASP A 206 12.89 27.94 25.03
C ASP A 206 12.90 28.02 23.50
N LEU A 207 13.93 27.44 22.86
CA LEU A 207 14.02 27.37 21.40
C LEU A 207 12.81 26.64 20.79
N PHE A 208 12.34 25.57 21.42
CA PHE A 208 11.18 24.83 20.94
C PHE A 208 9.87 25.61 21.11
N ASN A 209 9.67 26.28 22.25
CA ASN A 209 8.40 26.95 22.53
C ASN A 209 8.30 28.31 21.82
N ASN A 210 9.40 29.06 21.74
CA ASN A 210 9.42 30.45 21.25
C ASN A 210 10.00 30.59 19.84
N HIS A 211 10.81 29.63 19.37
CA HIS A 211 11.61 29.77 18.15
C HIS A 211 11.54 28.55 17.20
N TRP A 212 10.55 27.66 17.33
CA TRP A 212 10.50 26.38 16.59
C TRP A 212 10.62 26.51 15.07
N ARG A 213 10.18 27.62 14.46
CA ARG A 213 10.20 27.84 13.01
C ARG A 213 11.60 27.88 12.42
N ASP A 214 12.60 28.33 13.19
CA ASP A 214 13.99 28.35 12.74
C ASP A 214 14.67 26.98 12.85
N GLY A 215 14.05 26.03 13.56
CA GLY A 215 14.50 24.66 13.70
C GLY A 215 15.73 24.46 14.58
N ARG A 216 16.29 25.49 15.23
CA ARG A 216 17.53 25.37 16.03
C ARG A 216 17.39 24.45 17.24
N PHE A 217 16.19 24.33 17.81
CA PHE A 217 15.92 23.39 18.91
C PHE A 217 16.26 21.94 18.53
N ARG A 218 16.25 21.61 17.24
CA ARG A 218 16.51 20.25 16.75
C ARG A 218 17.97 19.84 16.88
N ASP A 219 18.88 20.81 17.00
CA ASP A 219 20.31 20.57 17.13
C ASP A 219 20.76 20.40 18.59
N ALA A 220 19.83 20.44 19.54
CA ALA A 220 20.12 20.09 20.93
C ALA A 220 20.51 18.61 21.05
N GLY A 221 21.62 18.33 21.76
CA GLY A 221 22.19 16.99 21.88
C GLY A 221 23.10 16.57 20.73
N GLU A 222 23.58 17.52 19.92
CA GLU A 222 24.58 17.30 18.86
C GLU A 222 24.26 16.15 17.89
N PRO A 223 23.16 16.26 17.12
CA PRO A 223 22.67 15.16 16.30
C PRO A 223 23.66 14.72 15.22
N GLU A 224 23.76 13.41 15.03
CA GLU A 224 24.55 12.77 13.97
C GLU A 224 23.95 13.07 12.59
N GLU A 225 22.62 13.06 12.50
CA GLU A 225 21.88 13.28 11.26
C GLU A 225 20.84 14.39 11.43
N ARG A 226 20.74 15.27 10.43
CA ARG A 226 19.89 16.46 10.45
C ARG A 226 18.96 16.49 9.25
N TYR A 227 17.82 17.16 9.40
CA TYR A 227 16.97 17.49 8.26
C TYR A 227 17.75 18.31 7.24
N SER A 228 17.63 17.96 5.95
CA SER A 228 18.21 18.75 4.87
C SER A 228 17.60 20.15 4.83
N LYS A 229 18.28 21.08 4.14
CA LYS A 229 17.76 22.45 3.96
C LYS A 229 16.36 22.45 3.35
N GLN A 230 16.11 21.58 2.36
CA GLN A 230 14.80 21.46 1.73
C GLN A 230 13.75 20.86 2.68
N GLN A 231 14.11 19.85 3.47
CA GLN A 231 13.20 19.27 4.47
C GLN A 231 12.84 20.29 5.56
N LYS A 232 13.81 21.09 6.03
CA LYS A 232 13.57 22.19 6.99
C LYS A 232 12.62 23.23 6.39
N ASP A 233 12.87 23.69 5.16
CA ASP A 233 12.00 24.63 4.45
C ASP A 233 10.59 24.05 4.27
N TYR A 234 10.47 22.80 3.84
CA TYR A 234 9.21 22.10 3.66
C TYR A 234 8.36 22.08 4.94
N PHE A 235 8.96 21.72 6.09
CA PHE A 235 8.22 21.65 7.35
C PHE A 235 8.01 22.99 8.04
N ALA A 236 8.81 24.02 7.72
CA ALA A 236 8.60 25.39 8.18
C ALA A 236 7.38 26.04 7.50
N ARG A 237 7.02 25.61 6.30
CA ARG A 237 5.88 26.14 5.54
C ARG A 237 4.52 25.59 6.01
N PRO A 238 3.44 26.41 5.95
CA PRO A 238 2.07 25.94 6.11
C PRO A 238 1.72 24.86 5.08
N PRO A 239 0.80 23.90 5.39
CA PRO A 239 0.46 22.81 4.49
C PRO A 239 0.14 23.20 3.04
N ALA A 240 -0.56 24.32 2.84
CA ALA A 240 -0.92 24.82 1.50
C ALA A 240 0.27 25.24 0.62
N GLU A 241 1.39 25.62 1.23
CA GLU A 241 2.60 26.12 0.54
C GLU A 241 3.67 25.04 0.39
N ARG A 242 3.46 23.85 0.97
CA ARG A 242 4.45 22.76 1.00
C ARG A 242 4.83 22.22 -0.37
N TRP A 243 3.91 22.24 -1.33
CA TRP A 243 4.19 21.83 -2.70
C TRP A 243 5.20 22.75 -3.39
N GLU A 244 5.30 24.00 -2.98
CA GLU A 244 6.24 24.96 -3.56
C GLU A 244 7.68 24.66 -3.15
N ALA A 245 7.89 24.18 -1.92
CA ALA A 245 9.18 23.68 -1.46
C ALA A 245 9.64 22.42 -2.22
N LEU A 246 8.71 21.68 -2.84
CA LEU A 246 9.00 20.52 -3.67
C LEU A 246 9.25 20.86 -5.16
N ARG A 247 8.88 22.07 -5.63
CA ARG A 247 9.10 22.48 -7.04
C ARG A 247 10.58 22.74 -7.39
N GLN A 248 11.44 22.90 -6.39
CA GLN A 248 12.87 23.15 -6.58
C GLN A 248 13.71 21.88 -6.74
N ILE A 249 13.09 20.74 -7.11
CA ILE A 249 13.84 19.52 -7.47
C ILE A 249 14.45 19.77 -8.85
N PRO A 250 15.77 19.89 -9.01
CA PRO A 250 16.37 19.98 -10.34
C PRO A 250 16.14 18.65 -11.06
N ASP A 251 15.80 18.69 -12.34
CA ASP A 251 15.91 17.55 -13.24
C ASP A 251 17.38 17.06 -13.18
N GLY A 252 17.63 15.90 -12.55
CA GLY A 252 18.95 15.26 -12.53
C GLY A 252 19.73 15.20 -11.20
N PHE A 253 19.09 15.24 -10.02
CA PHE A 253 19.81 14.96 -8.76
C PHE A 253 20.26 13.48 -8.67
N GLU A 254 21.57 13.24 -8.82
CA GLU A 254 22.19 11.94 -8.57
C GLU A 254 22.03 11.50 -7.10
N MET A 255 21.56 10.27 -6.93
CA MET A 255 21.46 9.60 -5.63
C MET A 255 22.85 9.55 -4.95
N PRO A 256 22.97 9.86 -3.64
CA PRO A 256 24.20 9.58 -2.91
C PRO A 256 24.49 8.08 -2.97
N ARG A 257 25.63 7.71 -3.55
CA ARG A 257 26.14 6.33 -3.49
C ARG A 257 26.50 6.04 -2.04
N GLU A 258 25.93 4.97 -1.48
CA GLU A 258 26.25 4.51 -0.13
C GLU A 258 27.77 4.30 0.00
N ALA A 259 28.38 5.02 0.94
CA ALA A 259 29.75 4.76 1.35
C ALA A 259 29.78 3.42 2.09
N SER A 260 30.16 2.38 1.35
CA SER A 260 30.62 1.12 1.91
C SER A 260 31.85 1.38 2.78
N GLN A 261 31.73 1.18 4.11
CA GLN A 261 32.79 0.61 4.95
C GLN A 261 32.38 0.36 6.41
N ALA A 262 32.91 -0.75 6.93
CA ALA A 262 32.92 -1.30 8.30
C ALA A 262 31.63 -2.02 8.78
N SER A 263 31.53 -3.35 8.64
CA SER A 263 32.18 -4.44 9.45
C SER A 263 31.37 -4.76 10.72
N SER A 264 31.21 -5.99 11.21
CA SER A 264 31.50 -7.35 10.73
C SER A 264 31.08 -8.29 11.88
N VAL A 265 29.79 -8.55 12.11
CA VAL A 265 29.35 -9.62 13.04
C VAL A 265 27.99 -10.15 12.57
N VAL A 266 27.79 -11.45 12.75
CA VAL A 266 26.59 -12.28 12.43
C VAL A 266 26.63 -12.92 11.05
N SER A 267 27.61 -13.81 10.91
CA SER A 267 27.52 -14.99 10.04
C SER A 267 26.38 -15.90 10.49
N SER A 268 25.77 -16.57 9.51
CA SER A 268 24.76 -17.65 9.58
C SER A 268 23.27 -17.26 9.55
N THR A 269 22.82 -16.48 8.56
CA THR A 269 21.45 -16.63 7.98
C THR A 269 21.29 -16.00 6.58
N SER A 270 22.37 -15.53 5.94
CA SER A 270 22.32 -14.65 4.76
C SER A 270 22.22 -15.34 3.39
N GLU A 271 21.74 -16.59 3.28
CA GLU A 271 21.63 -17.25 1.97
C GLU A 271 20.31 -16.97 1.21
N MET A 272 19.41 -16.14 1.75
CA MET A 272 18.09 -15.89 1.16
C MET A 272 17.87 -14.48 0.57
N GLU A 273 18.90 -13.76 0.13
CA GLU A 273 18.64 -12.38 -0.33
C GLU A 273 19.59 -11.84 -1.42
N ASN A 274 19.76 -12.60 -2.51
CA ASN A 274 20.38 -12.06 -3.74
C ASN A 274 19.89 -12.67 -5.07
N GLY A 275 18.76 -13.39 -5.08
CA GLY A 275 18.28 -14.07 -6.29
C GLY A 275 17.50 -13.14 -7.23
N THR A 276 17.93 -13.04 -8.50
CA THR A 276 17.14 -12.50 -9.63
C THR A 276 15.92 -13.38 -9.98
N HIS A 277 15.78 -14.54 -9.33
CA HIS A 277 14.79 -15.56 -9.60
C HIS A 277 13.95 -15.88 -8.35
N PHE A 278 12.64 -16.06 -8.53
CA PHE A 278 11.73 -16.47 -7.46
C PHE A 278 11.91 -17.95 -7.17
N ASP A 279 12.31 -18.30 -5.95
CA ASP A 279 12.44 -19.71 -5.54
C ASP A 279 11.05 -20.38 -5.44
N GLU A 280 10.64 -21.07 -6.50
CA GLU A 280 9.38 -21.84 -6.55
C GLU A 280 9.43 -23.09 -5.64
N HIS A 281 10.61 -23.58 -5.25
CA HIS A 281 10.79 -24.83 -4.52
C HIS A 281 10.94 -24.64 -3.00
N HIS A 282 10.76 -23.43 -2.50
CA HIS A 282 10.86 -23.16 -1.08
C HIS A 282 9.90 -24.05 -0.25
N PRO A 283 10.36 -24.68 0.85
CA PRO A 283 9.55 -25.60 1.67
C PRO A 283 8.18 -25.06 2.11
N ARG A 284 8.07 -23.75 2.36
CA ARG A 284 6.83 -23.04 2.70
C ARG A 284 5.71 -23.18 1.67
N PHE A 285 6.04 -23.50 0.42
CA PHE A 285 5.10 -23.67 -0.69
C PHE A 285 4.62 -25.12 -0.84
N TYR A 286 5.02 -26.02 0.07
CA TYR A 286 4.53 -27.38 0.13
C TYR A 286 3.40 -27.49 1.17
N VAL A 287 2.38 -28.26 0.83
CA VAL A 287 1.27 -28.64 1.70
C VAL A 287 1.63 -29.97 2.35
N PHE A 288 1.53 -30.03 3.68
CA PHE A 288 2.00 -31.15 4.52
C PHE A 288 3.47 -31.55 4.25
N SER A 289 4.30 -30.61 3.78
CA SER A 289 5.69 -30.86 3.38
C SER A 289 5.89 -31.89 2.26
N LEU A 290 4.83 -32.35 1.60
CA LEU A 290 4.88 -33.44 0.62
C LEU A 290 4.63 -32.93 -0.81
N VAL A 291 3.60 -32.09 -0.99
CA VAL A 291 3.11 -31.74 -2.32
C VAL A 291 3.14 -30.22 -2.51
N HIS A 292 3.69 -29.76 -3.64
CA HIS A 292 3.69 -28.34 -3.97
C HIS A 292 2.25 -27.80 -4.02
N CYS A 293 2.01 -26.63 -3.41
CA CYS A 293 0.67 -26.06 -3.20
C CYS A 293 -0.13 -25.87 -4.48
N ARG A 294 0.54 -25.63 -5.62
CA ARG A 294 -0.11 -25.60 -6.94
C ARG A 294 -0.78 -26.92 -7.29
N LEU A 295 -0.05 -28.04 -7.16
CA LEU A 295 -0.58 -29.37 -7.45
C LEU A 295 -1.65 -29.75 -6.42
N ALA A 296 -1.40 -29.49 -5.13
CA ALA A 296 -2.36 -29.73 -4.07
C ALA A 296 -3.70 -29.00 -4.31
N SER A 297 -3.65 -27.74 -4.75
CA SER A 297 -4.85 -26.97 -5.10
C SER A 297 -5.60 -27.53 -6.32
N ILE A 298 -4.89 -28.05 -7.33
CA ILE A 298 -5.51 -28.68 -8.51
C ILE A 298 -6.20 -29.98 -8.11
N VAL A 299 -5.47 -30.87 -7.44
CA VAL A 299 -5.99 -32.17 -6.98
C VAL A 299 -7.19 -31.96 -6.06
N SER A 300 -7.10 -31.02 -5.11
CA SER A 300 -8.20 -30.67 -4.22
C SER A 300 -9.43 -30.17 -4.99
N SER A 301 -9.26 -29.32 -6.01
CA SER A 301 -10.38 -28.80 -6.80
C SER A 301 -11.02 -29.88 -7.70
N LEU A 302 -10.22 -30.81 -8.22
CA LEU A 302 -10.75 -31.95 -8.99
C LEU A 302 -11.48 -32.95 -8.09
N PHE A 303 -10.89 -33.28 -6.94
CA PHE A 303 -11.49 -34.16 -5.95
C PHE A 303 -12.83 -33.60 -5.46
N GLY A 304 -12.89 -32.31 -5.13
CA GLY A 304 -14.14 -31.70 -4.71
C GLY A 304 -15.22 -31.66 -5.80
N CYS A 305 -14.85 -31.46 -7.08
CA CYS A 305 -15.79 -31.64 -8.20
C CYS A 305 -16.40 -33.06 -8.21
N LEU A 306 -15.56 -34.09 -8.04
CA LEU A 306 -16.02 -35.48 -8.00
C LEU A 306 -16.93 -35.72 -6.80
N CYS A 307 -16.60 -35.17 -5.63
CA CYS A 307 -17.46 -35.26 -4.44
C CYS A 307 -18.82 -34.60 -4.66
N VAL A 308 -18.87 -33.39 -5.23
CA VAL A 308 -20.13 -32.69 -5.52
C VAL A 308 -21.02 -33.51 -6.45
N ILE A 309 -20.44 -34.07 -7.52
CA ILE A 309 -21.16 -34.94 -8.47
C ILE A 309 -21.62 -36.23 -7.78
N GLY A 310 -20.74 -36.86 -7.00
CA GLY A 310 -21.05 -38.10 -6.28
C GLY A 310 -22.18 -37.92 -5.27
N ILE A 311 -22.15 -36.82 -4.50
CA ILE A 311 -23.22 -36.45 -3.55
C ILE A 311 -24.53 -36.24 -4.30
N PHE A 312 -24.53 -35.48 -5.40
CA PHE A 312 -25.73 -35.26 -6.21
C PHE A 312 -26.33 -36.58 -6.71
N VAL A 313 -25.52 -37.45 -7.32
CA VAL A 313 -25.98 -38.76 -7.82
C VAL A 313 -26.50 -39.63 -6.69
N PHE A 314 -25.80 -39.67 -5.55
CA PHE A 314 -26.23 -40.41 -4.37
C PHE A 314 -27.62 -39.97 -3.91
N PHE A 315 -27.85 -38.66 -3.74
CA PHE A 315 -29.14 -38.11 -3.34
C PHE A 315 -30.23 -38.41 -4.37
N VAL A 316 -29.96 -38.23 -5.67
CA VAL A 316 -30.94 -38.54 -6.72
C VAL A 316 -31.34 -40.02 -6.73
N CYS A 317 -30.40 -40.93 -6.48
CA CYS A 317 -30.71 -42.36 -6.51
C CYS A 317 -31.35 -42.91 -5.22
N HIS A 318 -31.00 -42.35 -4.06
CA HIS A 318 -31.45 -42.87 -2.77
C HIS A 318 -32.62 -42.10 -2.16
N PHE A 319 -32.92 -40.90 -2.67
CA PHE A 319 -34.11 -40.18 -2.23
C PHE A 319 -35.36 -40.92 -2.69
N GLN A 320 -36.30 -41.13 -1.77
CA GLN A 320 -37.55 -41.84 -2.05
C GLN A 320 -38.54 -40.90 -2.73
N TRP A 321 -38.30 -40.64 -4.01
CA TRP A 321 -39.23 -39.93 -4.88
C TRP A 321 -40.61 -40.59 -4.80
N TYR A 322 -41.68 -39.80 -4.89
CA TYR A 322 -43.07 -40.26 -4.88
C TYR A 322 -43.64 -40.69 -3.51
N ILE A 323 -42.87 -40.67 -2.43
CA ILE A 323 -43.41 -40.87 -1.06
C ILE A 323 -43.94 -39.57 -0.47
N TYR A 324 -43.31 -38.44 -0.81
CA TYR A 324 -43.66 -37.12 -0.29
C TYR A 324 -44.61 -36.37 -1.24
N ASP A 325 -45.18 -35.27 -0.75
CA ASP A 325 -45.97 -34.35 -1.58
C ASP A 325 -45.11 -33.81 -2.74
N THR A 326 -45.72 -33.59 -3.91
CA THR A 326 -45.05 -33.12 -5.13
C THR A 326 -44.25 -31.83 -4.88
N ALA A 327 -44.72 -30.99 -3.97
CA ALA A 327 -44.02 -29.78 -3.55
C ALA A 327 -42.66 -30.06 -2.87
N VAL A 328 -42.58 -31.09 -2.03
CA VAL A 328 -41.34 -31.46 -1.32
C VAL A 328 -40.30 -32.00 -2.30
N ASP A 329 -40.71 -32.89 -3.20
CA ASP A 329 -39.84 -33.46 -4.24
C ASP A 329 -39.23 -32.34 -5.11
N ILE A 330 -40.04 -31.35 -5.52
CA ILE A 330 -39.57 -30.18 -6.28
C ILE A 330 -38.54 -29.36 -5.51
N VAL A 331 -38.79 -29.09 -4.21
CA VAL A 331 -37.88 -28.30 -3.37
C VAL A 331 -36.55 -29.03 -3.19
N VAL A 332 -36.57 -30.33 -2.88
CA VAL A 332 -35.36 -31.14 -2.70
C VAL A 332 -34.56 -31.21 -4.00
N LEU A 333 -35.21 -31.51 -5.12
CA LEU A 333 -34.56 -31.58 -6.44
C LEU A 333 -33.94 -30.22 -6.83
N THR A 334 -34.64 -29.12 -6.55
CA THR A 334 -34.12 -27.76 -6.78
C THR A 334 -32.89 -27.49 -5.92
N GLY A 335 -32.94 -27.82 -4.63
CA GLY A 335 -31.83 -27.64 -3.69
C GLY A 335 -30.57 -28.40 -4.12
N ILE A 336 -30.69 -29.70 -4.44
CA ILE A 336 -29.54 -30.51 -4.89
C ILE A 336 -29.01 -30.06 -6.26
N SER A 337 -29.87 -29.55 -7.14
CA SER A 337 -29.45 -28.99 -8.43
C SER A 337 -28.66 -27.69 -8.27
N ILE A 338 -29.10 -26.80 -7.37
CA ILE A 338 -28.35 -25.57 -7.03
C ILE A 338 -27.00 -25.93 -6.41
N PHE A 339 -26.96 -26.90 -5.49
CA PHE A 339 -25.72 -27.40 -4.90
C PHE A 339 -24.75 -27.93 -5.96
N LEU A 340 -25.23 -28.75 -6.91
CA LEU A 340 -24.41 -29.25 -8.01
C LEU A 340 -23.82 -28.13 -8.87
N ILE A 341 -24.64 -27.18 -9.32
CA ILE A 341 -24.21 -26.08 -10.19
C ILE A 341 -23.20 -25.19 -9.48
N LEU A 342 -23.51 -24.75 -8.26
CA LEU A 342 -22.62 -23.89 -7.48
C LEU A 342 -21.32 -24.61 -7.10
N GLY A 343 -21.41 -25.86 -6.67
CA GLY A 343 -20.26 -26.70 -6.31
C GLY A 343 -19.30 -26.87 -7.49
N ILE A 344 -19.80 -27.25 -8.67
CA ILE A 344 -18.99 -27.35 -9.89
C ILE A 344 -18.39 -25.99 -10.25
N LEU A 345 -19.19 -24.91 -10.21
CA LEU A 345 -18.74 -23.57 -10.56
C LEU A 345 -17.57 -23.10 -9.68
N VAL A 346 -17.66 -23.24 -8.36
CA VAL A 346 -16.61 -22.74 -7.46
C VAL A 346 -15.30 -23.54 -7.61
N HIS A 347 -15.38 -24.84 -7.88
CA HIS A 347 -14.21 -25.69 -8.12
C HIS A 347 -13.59 -25.40 -9.49
N TYR A 348 -14.43 -25.18 -10.52
CA TYR A 348 -13.98 -24.71 -11.82
C TYR A 348 -13.27 -23.34 -11.72
N LEU A 349 -13.82 -22.41 -10.93
CA LEU A 349 -13.19 -21.10 -10.71
C LEU A 349 -11.86 -21.23 -9.97
N ALA A 350 -11.74 -22.15 -9.01
CA ALA A 350 -10.47 -22.46 -8.36
C ALA A 350 -9.43 -22.99 -9.37
N LEU A 351 -9.79 -23.97 -10.20
CA LEU A 351 -8.94 -24.50 -11.28
C LEU A 351 -8.51 -23.40 -12.26
N ARG A 352 -9.45 -22.56 -12.69
CA ARG A 352 -9.18 -21.42 -13.57
C ARG A 352 -8.29 -20.39 -12.90
N GLY A 353 -8.45 -20.17 -11.60
CA GLY A 353 -7.60 -19.31 -10.77
C GLY A 353 -6.16 -19.81 -10.71
N VAL A 354 -5.98 -21.12 -10.56
CA VAL A 354 -4.65 -21.77 -10.62
C VAL A 354 -4.04 -21.65 -12.02
N HIS A 355 -4.82 -21.92 -13.06
CA HIS A 355 -4.33 -21.87 -14.44
C HIS A 355 -3.98 -20.45 -14.91
N LYS A 356 -4.77 -19.45 -14.51
CA LYS A 356 -4.54 -18.04 -14.87
C LYS A 356 -3.69 -17.26 -13.86
N GLU A 357 -3.21 -17.92 -12.80
CA GLU A 357 -2.44 -17.30 -11.71
C GLU A 357 -3.13 -16.06 -11.08
N LYS A 358 -4.48 -16.07 -10.98
CA LYS A 358 -5.27 -14.95 -10.46
C LYS A 358 -5.90 -15.28 -9.11
N THR A 359 -5.48 -14.58 -8.07
CA THR A 359 -5.96 -14.77 -6.68
C THR A 359 -7.45 -14.47 -6.50
N ILE A 360 -8.00 -13.54 -7.28
CA ILE A 360 -9.42 -13.14 -7.18
C ILE A 360 -10.38 -14.30 -7.53
N LEU A 361 -9.96 -15.19 -8.43
CA LEU A 361 -10.77 -16.35 -8.85
C LEU A 361 -10.83 -17.46 -7.79
N LEU A 362 -9.97 -17.40 -6.76
CA LEU A 362 -9.96 -18.36 -5.66
C LEU A 362 -10.95 -18.00 -4.54
N ASN A 363 -11.41 -16.74 -4.46
CA ASN A 363 -12.27 -16.28 -3.37
C ASN A 363 -13.64 -16.98 -3.30
N PRO A 364 -14.34 -17.25 -4.43
CA PRO A 364 -15.63 -17.95 -4.38
C PRO A 364 -15.52 -19.35 -3.78
N PHE A 365 -14.44 -20.08 -4.08
CA PHE A 365 -14.15 -21.39 -3.49
C PHE A 365 -14.01 -21.30 -1.96
N LEU A 366 -13.22 -20.34 -1.48
CA LEU A 366 -13.00 -20.15 -0.04
C LEU A 366 -14.31 -19.79 0.68
N GLY A 367 -15.08 -18.86 0.13
CA GLY A 367 -16.36 -18.43 0.71
C GLY A 367 -17.38 -19.57 0.75
N PHE A 368 -17.49 -20.34 -0.33
CA PHE A 368 -18.43 -21.46 -0.44
C PHE A 368 -18.14 -22.55 0.60
N HIS A 369 -16.88 -22.97 0.75
CA HIS A 369 -16.53 -24.02 1.72
C HIS A 369 -16.64 -23.56 3.19
N VAL A 370 -16.33 -22.30 3.50
CA VAL A 370 -16.57 -21.76 4.86
C VAL A 370 -18.07 -21.74 5.16
N PHE A 371 -18.90 -21.36 4.18
CA PHE A 371 -20.35 -21.38 4.33
C PHE A 371 -20.91 -22.79 4.52
N LEU A 372 -20.44 -23.78 3.74
CA LEU A 372 -20.84 -25.17 3.91
C LEU A 372 -20.44 -25.73 5.28
N ALA A 373 -19.20 -25.50 5.72
CA ALA A 373 -18.76 -25.93 7.04
C ALA A 373 -19.61 -25.33 8.18
N LEU A 374 -20.10 -24.09 8.02
CA LEU A 374 -21.02 -23.47 8.98
C LEU A 374 -22.39 -24.17 9.00
N ILE A 375 -22.98 -24.47 7.83
CA ILE A 375 -24.24 -25.21 7.75
C ILE A 375 -24.09 -26.60 8.37
N GLU A 376 -23.00 -27.29 8.05
CA GLU A 376 -22.68 -28.61 8.59
C GLU A 376 -22.52 -28.58 10.11
N ALA A 377 -21.86 -27.57 10.66
CA ALA A 377 -21.77 -27.38 12.11
C ALA A 377 -23.16 -27.18 12.76
N ILE A 378 -24.06 -26.42 12.11
CA ILE A 378 -25.44 -26.25 12.59
C ILE A 378 -26.19 -27.60 12.57
N VAL A 379 -26.07 -28.38 11.50
CA VAL A 379 -26.69 -29.72 11.41
C VAL A 379 -26.18 -30.65 12.50
N ALA A 380 -24.87 -30.65 12.77
CA ALA A 380 -24.29 -31.43 13.86
C ALA A 380 -24.82 -30.99 15.24
N LEU A 381 -24.96 -29.68 15.48
CA LEU A 381 -25.54 -29.16 16.72
C LEU A 381 -27.01 -29.54 16.88
N THR A 382 -27.79 -29.53 15.80
CA THR A 382 -29.19 -30.00 15.82
C THR A 382 -29.26 -31.48 16.18
N ALA A 383 -28.41 -32.32 15.60
CA ALA A 383 -28.35 -33.76 15.93
C ALA A 383 -27.96 -34.02 17.40
N ILE A 384 -27.05 -33.20 17.96
CA ILE A 384 -26.77 -33.23 19.41
C ILE A 384 -28.00 -32.86 20.22
N GLY A 385 -28.74 -31.82 19.79
CA GLY A 385 -29.98 -31.40 20.43
C GLY A 385 -31.03 -32.53 20.48
N GLU A 386 -31.23 -33.24 19.37
CA GLU A 386 -32.13 -34.39 19.29
C GLU A 386 -31.71 -35.49 20.28
N LEU A 387 -30.42 -35.89 20.26
CA LEU A 387 -29.88 -36.92 21.15
C LEU A 387 -30.00 -36.57 22.65
N VAL A 388 -29.93 -35.29 22.99
CA VAL A 388 -30.06 -34.82 24.37
C VAL A 388 -31.53 -34.74 24.80
N SER A 389 -32.43 -34.45 23.86
CA SER A 389 -33.86 -34.26 24.14
C SER A 389 -34.61 -35.57 24.35
N ASP A 390 -34.19 -36.66 23.73
CA ASP A 390 -34.83 -37.97 23.86
C ASP A 390 -34.09 -38.87 24.87
N GLN A 391 -34.53 -38.83 26.13
CA GLN A 391 -33.98 -39.68 27.20
C GLN A 391 -34.85 -40.92 27.47
N THR A 392 -35.76 -41.28 26.57
CA THR A 392 -36.61 -42.46 26.77
C THR A 392 -35.86 -43.75 26.41
N ALA A 393 -36.05 -44.82 27.19
CA ALA A 393 -35.17 -46.01 27.18
C ALA A 393 -35.27 -46.92 25.93
N ARG A 394 -35.95 -46.49 24.86
CA ARG A 394 -36.02 -47.21 23.59
C ARG A 394 -35.17 -46.46 22.57
N GLU A 395 -34.18 -47.13 21.97
CA GLU A 395 -33.48 -46.59 20.80
C GLU A 395 -34.50 -46.43 19.66
N GLU A 396 -35.01 -45.22 19.50
CA GLU A 396 -35.83 -44.85 18.36
C GLU A 396 -34.95 -44.64 17.13
N LEU A 397 -35.54 -44.75 15.94
CA LEU A 397 -34.84 -44.56 14.66
C LEU A 397 -34.08 -43.22 14.61
N GLY A 398 -34.56 -42.19 15.32
CA GLY A 398 -33.93 -40.88 15.45
C GLY A 398 -32.52 -40.93 16.05
N ASP A 399 -32.30 -41.72 17.10
CA ASP A 399 -30.99 -41.83 17.75
C ASP A 399 -29.93 -42.40 16.81
N VAL A 400 -30.31 -43.39 16.00
CA VAL A 400 -29.40 -44.01 15.03
C VAL A 400 -29.02 -42.99 13.95
N VAL A 401 -29.99 -42.20 13.48
CA VAL A 401 -29.76 -41.14 12.49
C VAL A 401 -28.87 -40.04 13.08
N ALA A 402 -29.14 -39.56 14.29
CA ALA A 402 -28.36 -38.53 14.97
C ALA A 402 -26.90 -38.98 15.20
N LYS A 403 -26.68 -40.22 15.66
CA LYS A 403 -25.35 -40.82 15.81
C LYS A 403 -24.60 -40.90 14.47
N ASN A 404 -25.28 -41.29 13.40
CA ASN A 404 -24.68 -41.34 12.06
C ASN A 404 -24.30 -39.93 11.56
N ILE A 405 -25.16 -38.93 11.77
CA ILE A 405 -24.86 -37.52 11.43
C ILE A 405 -23.63 -37.04 12.20
N LEU A 406 -23.56 -37.31 13.51
CA LEU A 406 -22.44 -36.91 14.36
C LEU A 406 -21.11 -37.59 14.00
N PHE A 407 -21.15 -38.73 13.32
CA PHE A 407 -19.94 -39.37 12.80
C PHE A 407 -19.56 -38.85 11.41
N VAL A 408 -20.51 -38.72 10.50
CA VAL A 408 -20.27 -38.37 9.09
C VAL A 408 -19.94 -36.89 8.92
N VAL A 409 -20.67 -35.99 9.59
CA VAL A 409 -20.52 -34.54 9.38
C VAL A 409 -19.12 -34.03 9.76
N PRO A 410 -18.52 -34.41 10.91
CA PRO A 410 -17.15 -33.99 11.22
C PRO A 410 -16.11 -34.48 10.21
N LEU A 411 -16.30 -35.68 9.64
CA LEU A 411 -15.42 -36.20 8.59
C LEU A 411 -15.51 -35.34 7.31
N ILE A 412 -16.71 -34.92 6.93
CA ILE A 412 -16.91 -34.01 5.79
C ILE A 412 -16.24 -32.66 6.06
N ILE A 413 -16.46 -32.07 7.24
CA ILE A 413 -15.82 -30.80 7.63
C ILE A 413 -14.29 -30.94 7.57
N PHE A 414 -13.74 -32.05 8.08
CA PHE A 414 -12.31 -32.31 8.04
C PHE A 414 -11.75 -32.33 6.61
N VAL A 415 -12.43 -33.01 5.69
CA VAL A 415 -12.06 -33.02 4.25
C VAL A 415 -12.14 -31.61 3.66
N GLN A 416 -13.18 -30.85 3.96
CA GLN A 416 -13.32 -29.47 3.48
C GLN A 416 -12.23 -28.54 4.02
N VAL A 417 -11.83 -28.70 5.28
CA VAL A 417 -10.72 -27.95 5.88
C VAL A 417 -9.39 -28.26 5.18
N ILE A 418 -9.14 -29.52 4.81
CA ILE A 418 -7.96 -29.89 4.02
C ILE A 418 -7.99 -29.17 2.65
N MET A 419 -9.15 -29.18 1.98
CA MET A 419 -9.32 -28.51 0.69
C MET A 419 -9.09 -26.98 0.79
N LEU A 420 -9.65 -26.35 1.82
CA LEU A 420 -9.42 -24.94 2.15
C LEU A 420 -7.94 -24.65 2.37
N CYS A 421 -7.25 -25.48 3.16
CA CYS A 421 -5.81 -25.35 3.41
C CYS A 421 -4.99 -25.40 2.11
N CYS A 422 -5.31 -26.32 1.18
CA CYS A 422 -4.65 -26.43 -0.12
C CYS A 422 -4.77 -25.14 -0.95
N VAL A 423 -6.00 -24.61 -1.09
CA VAL A 423 -6.27 -23.40 -1.89
C VAL A 423 -5.74 -22.13 -1.22
N LEU A 424 -5.81 -22.02 0.11
CA LEU A 424 -5.24 -20.90 0.87
C LEU A 424 -3.72 -20.84 0.73
N LYS A 425 -3.03 -21.98 0.84
CA LYS A 425 -1.58 -22.08 0.63
C LYS A 425 -1.20 -21.63 -0.78
N TYR A 426 -1.92 -22.09 -1.80
CA TYR A 426 -1.67 -21.67 -3.18
C TYR A 426 -1.96 -20.17 -3.40
N LYS A 427 -3.02 -19.62 -2.81
CA LYS A 427 -3.30 -18.18 -2.84
C LYS A 427 -2.16 -17.36 -2.21
N SER A 428 -1.59 -17.83 -1.10
CA SER A 428 -0.42 -17.21 -0.48
C SER A 428 0.82 -17.28 -1.38
N TYR A 429 1.04 -18.42 -2.06
CA TYR A 429 2.11 -18.57 -3.06
C TYR A 429 1.99 -17.53 -4.17
N LEU A 430 0.81 -17.41 -4.80
CA LEU A 430 0.58 -16.45 -5.89
C LEU A 430 0.82 -15.01 -5.46
N ARG A 431 0.37 -14.61 -4.26
CA ARG A 431 0.62 -13.26 -3.73
C ARG A 431 2.11 -12.97 -3.62
N ARG A 432 2.90 -13.92 -3.09
CA ARG A 432 4.35 -13.75 -2.95
C ARG A 432 5.07 -13.69 -4.29
N LYS A 433 4.65 -14.53 -5.26
CA LYS A 433 5.16 -14.48 -6.63
C LYS A 433 4.90 -13.13 -7.29
N LEU A 434 3.67 -12.60 -7.16
CA LEU A 434 3.31 -11.26 -7.67
C LEU A 434 4.09 -10.13 -7.00
N LEU A 435 4.32 -10.20 -5.69
CA LEU A 435 5.13 -9.21 -4.97
C LEU A 435 6.59 -9.23 -5.41
N PHE A 436 7.17 -10.41 -5.62
CA PHE A 436 8.52 -10.55 -6.15
C PHE A 436 8.64 -9.94 -7.55
N ILE A 437 7.69 -10.26 -8.44
CA ILE A 437 7.62 -9.68 -9.80
C ILE A 437 7.49 -8.16 -9.71
N LYS A 438 6.60 -7.63 -8.87
CA LYS A 438 6.42 -6.18 -8.68
C LYS A 438 7.72 -5.53 -8.19
N ARG A 439 8.38 -6.08 -7.17
CA ARG A 439 9.65 -5.58 -6.63
C ARG A 439 10.75 -5.55 -7.69
N ASN A 440 10.87 -6.61 -8.49
CA ASN A 440 11.90 -6.71 -9.53
C ASN A 440 11.60 -5.85 -10.77
N HIS A 441 10.34 -5.71 -11.20
CA HIS A 441 10.00 -4.74 -12.25
C HIS A 441 10.25 -3.30 -11.82
N THR A 442 10.00 -2.99 -10.54
CA THR A 442 10.36 -1.69 -9.97
C THR A 442 11.88 -1.52 -10.01
N ASN A 443 12.67 -2.53 -9.66
CA ASN A 443 14.13 -2.42 -9.70
C ASN A 443 14.72 -2.35 -11.12
N VAL A 444 14.23 -3.15 -12.08
CA VAL A 444 14.72 -3.19 -13.48
C VAL A 444 14.32 -1.93 -14.26
N GLY A 445 13.14 -1.35 -13.97
CA GLY A 445 12.73 -0.07 -14.54
C GLY A 445 13.66 1.08 -14.12
N TYR A 446 14.23 1.03 -12.91
CA TYR A 446 15.20 2.02 -12.45
C TYR A 446 16.60 1.82 -13.06
N THR A 447 17.00 0.59 -13.40
CA THR A 447 18.30 0.34 -14.04
C THR A 447 18.31 0.71 -15.51
N LEU A 448 17.23 0.46 -16.26
CA LEU A 448 17.14 0.79 -17.69
C LEU A 448 16.94 2.29 -17.96
N VAL A 449 16.21 3.00 -17.08
CA VAL A 449 15.98 4.45 -17.23
C VAL A 449 17.22 5.27 -16.85
N ASN A 450 18.10 4.74 -15.99
CA ASN A 450 19.34 5.43 -15.59
C ASN A 450 20.57 5.01 -16.41
N SER A 451 20.43 4.10 -17.40
CA SER A 451 21.54 3.66 -18.25
C SER A 451 21.50 4.18 -19.69
N GLU A 452 20.43 4.86 -20.12
CA GLU A 452 20.41 5.54 -21.42
C GLU A 452 20.67 7.04 -21.22
N PRO A 453 21.77 7.60 -21.78
CA PRO A 453 22.00 9.04 -21.75
C PRO A 453 20.85 9.76 -22.47
N HIS A 454 20.47 10.94 -21.96
CA HIS A 454 19.45 11.86 -22.48
C HIS A 454 19.40 11.93 -24.03
N MET A 455 18.66 11.03 -24.66
CA MET A 455 18.49 10.97 -26.11
C MET A 455 17.59 12.10 -26.64
N GLU A 456 16.91 12.83 -25.75
CA GLU A 456 16.02 13.95 -26.10
C GLU A 456 16.78 15.16 -26.68
N GLU A 457 18.10 15.25 -26.41
CA GLU A 457 19.01 16.24 -27.00
C GLU A 457 19.51 15.82 -28.40
N THR A 458 19.44 14.52 -28.72
CA THR A 458 19.89 13.96 -30.01
C THR A 458 18.79 13.99 -31.09
N ILE A 459 17.51 14.08 -30.69
CA ILE A 459 16.37 14.10 -31.63
C ILE A 459 16.08 15.55 -32.08
N ASN A 460 16.53 15.87 -33.30
CA ASN A 460 16.37 17.19 -33.90
C ASN A 460 14.88 17.56 -34.18
N ASN A 461 14.64 18.83 -34.49
CA ASN A 461 13.30 19.36 -34.78
C ASN A 461 12.64 18.75 -36.03
N ASP A 462 13.43 18.20 -36.95
CA ASP A 462 12.95 17.55 -38.16
C ASP A 462 12.30 16.20 -37.84
N VAL A 463 12.96 15.37 -37.01
CA VAL A 463 12.41 14.10 -36.51
C VAL A 463 11.16 14.34 -35.68
N LYS A 464 11.14 15.37 -34.82
CA LYS A 464 9.94 15.77 -34.05
C LYS A 464 8.76 16.12 -34.96
N SER A 465 9.01 16.87 -36.03
CA SER A 465 7.99 17.24 -37.02
C SER A 465 7.47 16.02 -37.78
N ARG A 466 8.35 15.08 -38.11
CA ARG A 466 8.00 13.84 -38.80
C ARG A 466 7.16 12.90 -37.93
N ILE A 467 7.53 12.75 -36.64
CA ILE A 467 6.72 11.99 -35.67
C ILE A 467 5.30 12.57 -35.58
N ILE A 468 5.15 13.90 -35.53
CA ILE A 468 3.83 14.54 -35.52
C ILE A 468 3.03 14.19 -36.78
N ALA A 469 3.66 14.23 -37.97
CA ALA A 469 2.99 13.88 -39.22
C ALA A 469 2.53 12.41 -39.25
N LEU A 470 3.39 11.49 -38.78
CA LEU A 470 3.13 10.05 -38.71
C LEU A 470 2.08 9.67 -37.64
N VAL A 471 1.96 10.45 -36.57
CA VAL A 471 0.88 10.26 -35.59
C VAL A 471 -0.45 10.73 -36.17
N LYS A 472 -0.46 11.82 -36.96
CA LYS A 472 -1.69 12.33 -37.60
C LYS A 472 -2.25 11.38 -38.65
N SER A 473 -1.39 10.70 -39.42
CA SER A 473 -1.83 9.72 -40.42
C SER A 473 -2.45 8.46 -39.80
N ARG A 474 -2.28 8.22 -38.50
CA ARG A 474 -2.80 7.04 -37.78
C ARG A 474 -4.02 7.39 -36.92
N GLU A 475 -5.21 7.18 -37.47
CA GLU A 475 -6.47 7.57 -36.81
C GLU A 475 -6.68 6.96 -35.41
N ASN A 476 -6.15 5.75 -35.16
CA ASN A 476 -6.29 5.07 -33.86
C ASN A 476 -5.57 5.77 -32.71
N LEU A 477 -4.56 6.60 -33.01
CA LEU A 477 -3.78 7.31 -32.00
C LEU A 477 -4.51 8.55 -31.46
N TRP A 478 -5.49 9.08 -32.19
CA TRP A 478 -6.14 10.36 -31.83
C TRP A 478 -7.68 10.37 -31.91
N LYS A 479 -8.35 9.48 -32.66
CA LYS A 479 -9.82 9.36 -32.60
C LYS A 479 -10.25 8.51 -31.40
N VAL A 480 -10.77 9.16 -30.35
CA VAL A 480 -11.30 8.50 -29.14
C VAL A 480 -12.52 7.60 -29.42
N LYS A 481 -13.23 7.80 -30.54
CA LYS A 481 -14.47 7.09 -30.91
C LYS A 481 -14.30 5.86 -31.80
N THR A 482 -13.09 5.52 -32.25
CA THR A 482 -12.89 4.28 -33.02
C THR A 482 -12.93 3.08 -32.08
N ARG A 483 -13.61 1.98 -32.49
CA ARG A 483 -13.74 0.72 -31.71
C ARG A 483 -12.39 0.17 -31.21
N GLY A 484 -11.27 0.55 -31.83
CA GLY A 484 -9.90 0.17 -31.44
C GLY A 484 -9.25 1.02 -30.34
N TYR A 485 -9.81 2.16 -29.93
CA TYR A 485 -9.17 3.05 -28.94
C TYR A 485 -8.98 2.40 -27.55
N LYS A 486 -9.75 1.35 -27.25
CA LYS A 486 -9.68 0.54 -26.01
C LYS A 486 -8.73 -0.66 -26.07
N ILE A 487 -8.06 -0.91 -27.20
CA ILE A 487 -7.11 -2.02 -27.34
C ILE A 487 -5.69 -1.46 -27.21
N ASP A 488 -5.10 -1.59 -26.02
CA ASP A 488 -3.73 -1.09 -25.75
C ASP A 488 -2.69 -1.64 -26.72
N ASN A 489 -2.88 -2.87 -27.22
CA ASN A 489 -1.97 -3.51 -28.17
C ASN A 489 -1.87 -2.75 -29.50
N LYS A 490 -2.99 -2.21 -30.02
CA LYS A 490 -2.99 -1.55 -31.33
C LYS A 490 -2.24 -0.20 -31.30
N LYS A 491 -2.28 0.49 -30.17
CA LYS A 491 -1.48 1.73 -29.97
C LYS A 491 0.00 1.44 -29.92
N VAL A 492 0.39 0.34 -29.27
CA VAL A 492 1.79 -0.09 -29.18
C VAL A 492 2.31 -0.45 -30.57
N GLU A 493 1.54 -1.21 -31.36
CA GLU A 493 1.86 -1.52 -32.76
C GLU A 493 2.02 -0.25 -33.60
N ASP A 494 1.02 0.64 -33.54
CA ASP A 494 1.02 1.88 -34.32
C ASP A 494 2.23 2.77 -33.98
N TYR A 495 2.63 2.84 -32.70
CA TYR A 495 3.85 3.56 -32.28
C TYR A 495 5.15 2.84 -32.69
N GLN A 496 5.16 1.51 -32.72
CA GLN A 496 6.29 0.75 -33.20
C GLN A 496 6.52 0.98 -34.70
N GLU A 497 5.46 1.01 -35.50
CA GLU A 497 5.55 1.35 -36.92
C GLU A 497 6.07 2.79 -37.13
N ILE A 498 5.68 3.76 -36.28
CA ILE A 498 6.26 5.13 -36.33
C ILE A 498 7.77 5.06 -36.13
N ALA A 499 8.19 4.31 -35.13
CA ALA A 499 9.60 4.18 -34.78
C ALA A 499 10.39 3.53 -35.93
N ASP A 500 9.88 2.47 -36.53
CA ASP A 500 10.50 1.79 -37.67
C ASP A 500 10.63 2.72 -38.89
N GLU A 501 9.60 3.53 -39.16
CA GLU A 501 9.65 4.54 -40.22
C GLU A 501 10.68 5.64 -39.96
N ILE A 502 10.76 6.13 -38.73
CA ILE A 502 11.75 7.15 -38.34
C ILE A 502 13.17 6.58 -38.40
N ASN A 503 13.37 5.35 -37.95
CA ASN A 503 14.66 4.65 -38.01
C ASN A 503 15.13 4.50 -39.47
N LYS A 504 14.22 4.11 -40.36
CA LYS A 504 14.50 3.96 -41.79
C LYS A 504 14.86 5.30 -42.46
N LEU A 505 14.20 6.39 -42.09
CA LEU A 505 14.38 7.70 -42.73
C LEU A 505 15.58 8.47 -42.20
N HIS A 506 15.89 8.34 -40.90
CA HIS A 506 16.89 9.17 -40.23
C HIS A 506 18.10 8.36 -39.71
N GLY A 507 18.15 7.05 -39.96
CA GLY A 507 19.24 6.19 -39.46
C GLY A 507 19.29 6.10 -37.93
N LEU A 508 18.16 6.33 -37.27
CA LEU A 508 18.03 6.27 -35.82
C LEU A 508 17.70 4.86 -35.35
N SER A 509 17.80 4.62 -34.04
CA SER A 509 17.37 3.38 -33.38
C SER A 509 16.42 3.69 -32.24
N ILE A 510 15.32 4.37 -32.54
CA ILE A 510 14.25 4.63 -31.58
C ILE A 510 13.25 3.47 -31.52
N THR A 511 12.67 3.23 -30.35
CA THR A 511 11.60 2.26 -30.11
C THR A 511 10.22 2.92 -30.20
N GLY A 512 9.15 2.13 -30.34
CA GLY A 512 7.79 2.66 -30.30
C GLY A 512 7.47 3.42 -28.99
N GLY A 513 8.04 2.96 -27.87
CA GLY A 513 7.95 3.67 -26.58
C GLY A 513 8.59 5.06 -26.62
N GLN A 514 9.77 5.18 -27.24
CA GLN A 514 10.47 6.46 -27.39
C GLN A 514 9.73 7.40 -28.35
N ALA A 515 9.22 6.91 -29.49
CA ALA A 515 8.40 7.70 -30.41
C ALA A 515 7.12 8.25 -29.72
N ARG A 516 6.48 7.43 -28.89
CA ARG A 516 5.34 7.82 -28.05
C ARG A 516 5.71 8.89 -27.02
N GLY A 517 6.85 8.74 -26.35
CA GLY A 517 7.37 9.72 -25.39
C GLY A 517 7.58 11.09 -26.02
N VAL A 518 8.26 11.14 -27.16
CA VAL A 518 8.50 12.39 -27.92
C VAL A 518 7.19 13.08 -28.30
N PHE A 519 6.21 12.33 -28.82
CA PHE A 519 4.91 12.90 -29.18
C PHE A 519 4.13 13.44 -27.96
N LYS A 520 4.15 12.71 -26.83
CA LYS A 520 3.51 13.13 -25.57
C LYS A 520 4.11 14.46 -25.08
N ASN A 521 5.44 14.56 -25.04
CA ASN A 521 6.15 15.77 -24.61
C ASN A 521 5.81 16.98 -25.50
N LEU A 522 5.76 16.79 -26.81
CA LEU A 522 5.37 17.84 -27.78
C LEU A 522 3.94 18.33 -27.55
N ARG A 523 3.00 17.41 -27.37
CA ARG A 523 1.59 17.72 -27.08
C ARG A 523 1.47 18.51 -25.78
N ASP A 524 2.11 18.04 -24.72
CA ASP A 524 2.00 18.63 -23.38
C ASP A 524 2.67 20.03 -23.33
N THR A 525 3.74 20.24 -24.10
CA THR A 525 4.37 21.56 -24.31
C THR A 525 3.42 22.53 -25.00
N TYR A 526 2.72 22.07 -26.05
CA TYR A 526 1.74 22.89 -26.76
C TYR A 526 0.54 23.24 -25.88
N SER A 527 -0.02 22.28 -25.13
CA SER A 527 -1.11 22.52 -24.19
C SER A 527 -0.75 23.52 -23.09
N ARG A 528 0.51 23.50 -22.61
CA ARG A 528 1.05 24.52 -21.69
C ARG A 528 1.08 25.91 -22.33
N ARG A 529 1.60 26.04 -23.57
CA ARG A 529 1.63 27.33 -24.29
C ARG A 529 0.23 27.92 -24.52
N ILE A 530 -0.77 27.09 -24.86
CA ILE A 530 -2.17 27.55 -24.96
C ILE A 530 -2.71 28.03 -23.61
N ARG A 531 -2.47 27.30 -22.52
CA ARG A 531 -2.93 27.70 -21.18
C ARG A 531 -2.31 29.03 -20.75
N ASN A 532 -1.01 29.22 -21.02
CA ASN A 532 -0.31 30.47 -20.71
C ASN A 532 -0.84 31.62 -21.57
N ALA A 533 -0.97 31.44 -22.89
CA ALA A 533 -1.55 32.46 -23.75
C ALA A 533 -2.98 32.86 -23.34
N LYS A 534 -3.81 31.90 -22.89
CA LYS A 534 -5.15 32.19 -22.34
C LYS A 534 -5.09 32.95 -21.02
N LYS A 535 -4.11 32.64 -20.16
CA LYS A 535 -3.89 33.35 -18.90
C LYS A 535 -3.45 34.79 -19.15
N ASP A 536 -2.53 34.99 -20.09
CA ASP A 536 -1.99 36.29 -20.48
C ASP A 536 -3.07 37.18 -21.12
N MET A 537 -3.95 36.60 -21.94
CA MET A 537 -5.13 37.28 -22.48
C MET A 537 -6.15 37.68 -21.40
N LYS A 538 -6.22 36.92 -20.30
CA LYS A 538 -7.14 37.20 -19.19
C LYS A 538 -6.59 38.27 -18.26
N THR A 539 -5.27 38.34 -18.10
CA THR A 539 -4.58 39.39 -17.32
C THR A 539 -4.45 40.72 -18.07
N THR A 540 -4.42 40.71 -19.40
CA THR A 540 -4.37 41.94 -20.22
C THR A 540 -5.76 42.54 -20.53
N GLY A 541 -6.84 41.79 -20.30
CA GLY A 541 -8.23 42.25 -20.51
C GLY A 541 -8.95 42.84 -19.28
N SER A 542 -8.27 43.05 -18.15
CA SER A 542 -8.87 43.49 -16.88
C SER A 542 -8.63 44.97 -16.56
N GLY A 543 -8.51 45.82 -17.57
CA GLY A 543 -8.29 47.25 -17.40
C GLY A 543 -8.87 48.07 -18.53
N ASP A 544 -10.21 48.08 -18.66
CA ASP A 544 -11.03 49.28 -18.84
C ASP A 544 -12.49 48.86 -19.05
N GLU A 545 -13.35 49.10 -18.07
CA GLU A 545 -14.79 48.87 -18.19
C GLU A 545 -15.54 50.19 -18.06
N THR A 546 -15.33 51.10 -19.03
CA THR A 546 -16.24 52.22 -19.29
C THR A 546 -16.21 52.59 -20.78
N THR A 547 -17.02 51.95 -21.62
CA THR A 547 -17.99 52.59 -22.55
C THR A 547 -18.63 51.60 -23.54
N LYS A 548 -19.97 51.54 -23.48
CA LYS A 548 -20.98 51.35 -24.53
C LYS A 548 -20.59 50.78 -25.92
N THR A 549 -21.35 49.72 -26.26
CA THR A 549 -22.05 49.46 -27.54
C THR A 549 -21.27 49.40 -28.87
N GLY A 550 -21.38 48.23 -29.53
CA GLY A 550 -21.55 48.15 -30.99
C GLY A 550 -20.30 47.75 -31.79
N LYS A 551 -20.45 46.64 -32.53
CA LYS A 551 -19.65 46.25 -33.72
C LYS A 551 -18.13 46.12 -33.53
N ALA A 552 -17.67 44.91 -33.18
CA ALA A 552 -16.31 44.47 -33.52
C ALA A 552 -16.26 42.95 -33.73
N LYS A 553 -16.82 42.47 -34.86
CA LYS A 553 -16.68 41.07 -35.32
C LYS A 553 -15.75 40.94 -36.54
N ALA A 554 -14.94 41.96 -36.85
CA ALA A 554 -14.16 41.98 -38.10
C ALA A 554 -12.72 42.50 -37.98
N GLN A 555 -12.15 42.63 -36.77
CA GLN A 555 -10.79 43.17 -36.60
C GLN A 555 -9.90 42.34 -35.66
N LYS A 556 -10.04 41.01 -35.71
CA LYS A 556 -9.26 40.08 -34.85
C LYS A 556 -8.20 39.26 -35.59
N GLU A 557 -7.85 39.63 -36.83
CA GLU A 557 -6.86 38.88 -37.65
C GLU A 557 -5.56 39.64 -37.98
N GLU A 558 -5.39 40.92 -37.62
CA GLU A 558 -4.23 41.72 -38.11
C GLU A 558 -3.15 42.09 -37.07
N ALA A 559 -3.11 41.44 -35.90
CA ALA A 559 -2.07 41.70 -34.89
C ALA A 559 -1.19 40.48 -34.60
N PHE A 560 -0.56 39.91 -35.64
CA PHE A 560 0.58 39.00 -35.48
C PHE A 560 1.64 39.30 -36.57
N PRO A 561 2.93 39.47 -36.22
CA PRO A 561 3.99 39.58 -37.22
C PRO A 561 4.19 38.23 -37.95
N PRO A 562 4.74 38.24 -39.18
CA PRO A 562 4.77 37.06 -40.04
C PRO A 562 5.86 36.07 -39.61
N HIS A 563 5.47 34.86 -39.19
CA HIS A 563 6.36 33.73 -38.94
C HIS A 563 5.76 32.43 -39.53
N PRO A 564 6.61 31.45 -39.92
CA PRO A 564 6.38 30.51 -41.03
C PRO A 564 5.23 29.50 -40.82
N PRO A 565 4.73 28.86 -41.89
CA PRO A 565 3.44 28.16 -41.92
C PRO A 565 3.52 26.81 -41.22
N LEU A 566 3.45 26.79 -39.89
CA LEU A 566 3.50 25.54 -39.11
C LEU A 566 2.36 25.35 -38.10
N TYR A 567 1.38 26.26 -38.05
CA TYR A 567 0.34 26.18 -37.03
C TYR A 567 -1.05 26.51 -37.58
N ASP A 568 -1.65 25.53 -38.27
CA ASP A 568 -3.12 25.51 -38.37
C ASP A 568 -3.70 25.22 -36.98
N VAL A 569 -4.40 26.21 -36.44
CA VAL A 569 -4.99 26.22 -35.09
C VAL A 569 -6.09 25.15 -34.93
N ARG A 570 -6.59 24.56 -36.03
CA ARG A 570 -7.56 23.45 -35.99
C ARG A 570 -6.92 22.11 -35.63
N LEU A 571 -5.61 21.94 -35.79
CA LEU A 571 -4.89 20.68 -35.57
C LEU A 571 -4.77 20.24 -34.11
N TRP A 572 -5.03 21.14 -33.15
CA TRP A 572 -4.69 20.91 -31.75
C TRP A 572 -5.87 21.05 -30.78
N ARG A 573 -7.10 21.06 -31.34
CA ARG A 573 -8.35 20.86 -30.60
C ARG A 573 -8.79 19.38 -30.53
N ILE A 574 -7.95 18.47 -31.04
CA ILE A 574 -8.14 17.00 -31.05
C ILE A 574 -7.76 16.40 -29.70
#